data_AF-A0A5J9T1R4-F1
#
_entry.id   AF-A0A5J9T1R4-F1
#
_cell.length_a   1.000
_cell.length_b   1.000
_cell.length_c   1.000
_cell.angle_alpha   90.00
_cell.angle_beta   90.00
_cell.angle_gamma   90.00
#
_symmetry.space_group_name_H-M   'P 1'
#
loop_
_entity.id
_entity.type
_entity.pdbx_description
1 polymer ?
#
loop_
_entity_poly.entity_id
_entity_poly.type
_entity_poly.pdbx_seq_one_letter_code
_entity_poly.pdbx_strand_id
1 'polypeptide(L)'
;MEKFNDRIYEKYIALKKREQERTADFQKLYNETMDWVKDLHKEKEELCQKLLEAQDELKKSQTDFLDQIRVLPMYGNAIHVLLAPVNIREKDQEIFRLNLLLAEKTDKSNSTTTGSPNRTPEIIFENPTPAPPAKKTRQSNSRAKRARVSEEAIVPNSSSPEEEARELECTQSHTFTTGIGGNESSSAHMFRMLLELLGSLVCMKISLNKETEEFSVSVSHEASGYSFTLTWLEQHNEWLYKVSSLGNLEKIAWDWMNQDIRLPMFMCSMFFQRISDVIPKR
;
A
#
# COMPACT_ATOMS: atom_id res chain seq x y z
N MET A 1 -79.55 15.62 -14.85
CA MET A 1 -78.76 15.79 -13.61
C MET A 1 -78.31 14.44 -13.07
N GLU A 2 -79.21 13.64 -12.50
CA GLU A 2 -78.98 12.29 -11.92
C GLU A 2 -77.82 11.48 -12.53
N LYS A 3 -77.94 10.99 -13.77
CA LYS A 3 -76.90 10.21 -14.50
C LYS A 3 -75.48 10.82 -14.58
N PHE A 4 -75.34 12.13 -14.36
CA PHE A 4 -74.03 12.80 -14.27
C PHE A 4 -73.45 12.73 -12.86
N ASN A 5 -74.31 12.81 -11.83
CA ASN A 5 -73.95 12.68 -10.43
C ASN A 5 -73.45 11.25 -10.13
N ASP A 6 -74.18 10.24 -10.60
CA ASP A 6 -73.81 8.82 -10.48
C ASP A 6 -72.40 8.57 -11.05
N ARG A 7 -72.12 9.14 -12.22
CA ARG A 7 -70.82 9.03 -12.91
C ARG A 7 -69.67 9.75 -12.19
N ILE A 8 -69.97 10.73 -11.33
CA ILE A 8 -68.99 11.34 -10.43
C ILE A 8 -68.78 10.46 -9.20
N TYR A 9 -69.84 9.90 -8.64
CA TYR A 9 -69.79 9.02 -7.47
C TYR A 9 -69.00 7.72 -7.74
N GLU A 10 -69.24 7.07 -8.88
CA GLU A 10 -68.46 5.91 -9.35
C GLU A 10 -66.96 6.25 -9.53
N LYS A 11 -66.65 7.43 -10.09
CA LYS A 11 -65.26 7.90 -10.21
C LYS A 11 -64.61 8.14 -8.84
N TYR A 12 -65.37 8.67 -7.87
CA TYR A 12 -64.88 8.87 -6.50
C TYR A 12 -64.59 7.53 -5.81
N ILE A 13 -65.47 6.53 -5.93
CA ILE A 13 -65.25 5.18 -5.40
C ILE A 13 -64.01 4.54 -6.03
N ALA A 14 -63.88 4.57 -7.36
CA ALA A 14 -62.74 4.00 -8.06
C ALA A 14 -61.41 4.69 -7.71
N LEU A 15 -61.43 6.02 -7.52
CA LEU A 15 -60.25 6.78 -7.07
C LEU A 15 -59.87 6.43 -5.63
N LYS A 16 -60.86 6.36 -4.73
CA LYS A 16 -60.65 6.01 -3.31
C LYS A 16 -60.11 4.59 -3.14
N LYS A 17 -60.59 3.63 -3.95
CA LYS A 17 -60.07 2.26 -3.99
C LYS A 17 -58.61 2.23 -4.44
N ARG A 18 -58.27 2.91 -5.54
CA ARG A 18 -56.87 3.00 -6.03
C ARG A 18 -55.94 3.65 -5.00
N GLU A 19 -56.40 4.68 -4.32
CA GLU A 19 -55.59 5.36 -3.29
C GLU A 19 -55.35 4.44 -2.08
N GLN A 20 -56.35 3.67 -1.66
CA GLN A 20 -56.20 2.66 -0.61
C GLN A 20 -55.22 1.54 -1.03
N GLU A 21 -55.32 1.04 -2.26
CA GLU A 21 -54.37 0.08 -2.84
C GLU A 21 -52.94 0.65 -2.83
N ARG A 22 -52.75 1.88 -3.32
CA ARG A 22 -51.46 2.59 -3.32
C ARG A 22 -50.87 2.74 -1.91
N THR A 23 -51.69 2.99 -0.89
CA THR A 23 -51.20 3.05 0.51
C THR A 23 -50.81 1.68 1.06
N ALA A 24 -51.49 0.60 0.66
CA ALA A 24 -51.14 -0.76 1.05
C ALA A 24 -49.82 -1.22 0.40
N ASP A 25 -49.64 -0.93 -0.89
CA ASP A 25 -48.39 -1.22 -1.62
C ASP A 25 -47.20 -0.46 -1.01
N PHE A 26 -47.38 0.82 -0.65
CA PHE A 26 -46.34 1.59 0.02
C PHE A 26 -46.00 1.05 1.41
N GLN A 27 -47.00 0.68 2.21
CA GLN A 27 -46.78 0.08 3.53
C GLN A 27 -46.08 -1.29 3.43
N LYS A 28 -46.41 -2.09 2.41
CA LYS A 28 -45.74 -3.35 2.12
C LYS A 28 -44.26 -3.11 1.78
N LEU A 29 -43.97 -2.22 0.83
CA LEU A 29 -42.60 -1.88 0.43
C LEU A 29 -41.77 -1.33 1.60
N TYR A 30 -42.38 -0.51 2.46
CA TYR A 30 -41.75 -0.03 3.68
C TYR A 30 -41.39 -1.17 4.63
N ASN A 31 -42.30 -2.12 4.86
CA ASN A 31 -42.03 -3.28 5.71
C ASN A 31 -40.91 -4.17 5.13
N GLU A 32 -40.96 -4.48 3.83
CA GLU A 32 -39.93 -5.26 3.13
C GLU A 32 -38.54 -4.58 3.21
N THR A 33 -38.50 -3.24 3.07
CA THR A 33 -37.27 -2.45 3.24
C THR A 33 -36.75 -2.51 4.69
N MET A 34 -37.65 -2.38 5.67
CA MET A 34 -37.29 -2.44 7.09
C MET A 34 -36.82 -3.83 7.53
N ASP A 35 -37.30 -4.91 6.90
CA ASP A 35 -36.82 -6.26 7.15
C ASP A 35 -35.42 -6.49 6.54
N TRP A 36 -35.19 -6.05 5.29
CA TRP A 36 -33.86 -6.10 4.67
C TRP A 36 -32.80 -5.30 5.47
N VAL A 37 -33.18 -4.15 6.03
CA VAL A 37 -32.30 -3.36 6.91
C VAL A 37 -31.95 -4.11 8.21
N LYS A 38 -32.84 -4.93 8.77
CA LYS A 38 -32.53 -5.79 9.94
C LYS A 38 -31.55 -6.89 9.58
N ASP A 39 -31.76 -7.56 8.44
CA ASP A 39 -30.91 -8.65 7.98
C ASP A 39 -29.49 -8.15 7.67
N LEU A 40 -29.35 -7.01 6.99
CA LEU A 40 -28.06 -6.33 6.79
C LEU A 40 -27.39 -5.95 8.12
N HIS A 41 -28.15 -5.46 9.10
CA HIS A 41 -27.59 -5.10 10.42
C HIS A 41 -27.10 -6.34 11.17
N LYS A 42 -27.82 -7.47 11.07
CA LYS A 42 -27.43 -8.77 11.63
C LYS A 42 -26.17 -9.33 10.97
N GLU A 43 -26.10 -9.32 9.63
CA GLU A 43 -24.92 -9.76 8.89
C GLU A 43 -23.69 -8.90 9.24
N LYS A 44 -23.85 -7.58 9.28
CA LYS A 44 -22.80 -6.64 9.70
C LYS A 44 -22.30 -6.94 11.13
N GLU A 45 -23.18 -7.28 12.06
CA GLU A 45 -22.79 -7.60 13.44
C GLU A 45 -22.08 -8.95 13.54
N GLU A 46 -22.55 -9.96 12.80
CA GLU A 46 -21.86 -11.25 12.68
C GLU A 46 -20.45 -11.10 12.08
N LEU A 47 -20.27 -10.20 11.10
CA LEU A 47 -18.95 -9.90 10.52
C LEU A 47 -18.05 -9.15 11.50
N CYS A 48 -18.58 -8.21 12.28
CA CYS A 48 -17.84 -7.55 13.35
C CYS A 48 -17.36 -8.55 14.42
N GLN A 49 -18.21 -9.49 14.83
CA GLN A 49 -17.85 -10.54 15.80
C GLN A 49 -16.73 -11.46 15.26
N LYS A 50 -16.87 -11.96 14.03
CA LYS A 50 -15.85 -12.81 13.37
C LYS A 50 -14.49 -12.09 13.22
N LEU A 51 -14.51 -10.78 12.95
CA LEU A 51 -13.29 -9.96 12.86
C LEU A 51 -12.62 -9.78 14.23
N LEU A 52 -13.40 -9.60 15.30
CA LEU A 52 -12.87 -9.51 16.67
C LEU A 52 -12.22 -10.83 17.11
N GLU A 53 -12.89 -11.97 16.85
CA GLU A 53 -12.37 -13.31 17.12
C GLU A 53 -11.05 -13.56 16.40
N ALA A 54 -10.98 -13.29 15.09
CA ALA A 54 -9.75 -13.42 14.32
C ALA A 54 -8.63 -12.47 14.80
N GLN A 55 -8.97 -11.28 15.31
CA GLN A 55 -7.98 -10.36 15.88
C GLN A 55 -7.39 -10.89 17.19
N ASP A 56 -8.19 -11.54 18.04
CA ASP A 56 -7.73 -12.13 19.30
C ASP A 56 -6.96 -13.45 19.09
N GLU A 57 -7.35 -14.27 18.11
CA GLU A 57 -6.52 -15.40 17.66
C GLU A 57 -5.15 -14.95 17.14
N LEU A 58 -5.10 -13.86 16.36
CA LEU A 58 -3.84 -13.30 15.86
C LEU A 58 -2.94 -12.77 17.00
N LYS A 59 -3.51 -12.05 17.99
CA LYS A 59 -2.78 -11.61 19.18
C LYS A 59 -2.22 -12.81 19.96
N LYS A 60 -3.02 -13.85 20.16
CA LYS A 60 -2.60 -15.08 20.85
C LYS A 60 -1.47 -15.78 20.11
N SER A 61 -1.59 -15.94 18.79
CA SER A 61 -0.53 -16.48 17.94
C SER A 61 0.76 -15.66 18.06
N GLN A 62 0.66 -14.33 18.06
CA GLN A 62 1.80 -13.44 18.27
C GLN A 62 2.45 -13.62 19.66
N THR A 63 1.68 -13.79 20.73
CA THR A 63 2.24 -14.07 22.07
C THR A 63 2.88 -15.45 22.14
N ASP A 64 2.26 -16.47 21.55
CA ASP A 64 2.78 -17.84 21.53
C ASP A 64 4.13 -17.90 20.76
N PHE A 65 4.26 -17.17 19.65
CA PHE A 65 5.54 -17.01 18.93
C PHE A 65 6.58 -16.23 19.73
N LEU A 66 6.20 -15.14 20.41
CA LEU A 66 7.13 -14.35 21.22
C LEU A 66 7.66 -15.15 22.42
N ASP A 67 6.83 -15.96 23.07
CA ASP A 67 7.26 -16.83 24.16
C ASP A 67 8.06 -18.03 23.65
N GLN A 68 7.77 -18.58 22.46
CA GLN A 68 8.66 -19.55 21.81
C GLN A 68 10.07 -18.98 21.57
N ILE A 69 10.16 -17.74 21.06
CA ILE A 69 11.43 -17.01 20.91
C ILE A 69 12.11 -16.78 22.27
N ARG A 70 11.34 -16.52 23.33
CA ARG A 70 11.86 -16.35 24.70
C ARG A 70 12.54 -17.61 25.25
N VAL A 71 12.13 -18.82 24.84
CA VAL A 71 12.78 -20.08 25.28
C VAL A 71 14.05 -20.42 24.52
N LEU A 72 14.23 -19.96 23.28
CA LEU A 72 15.44 -20.25 22.47
C LEU A 72 16.76 -19.89 23.18
N PRO A 73 16.91 -18.70 23.81
CA PRO A 73 18.10 -18.36 24.61
C PRO A 73 18.44 -19.34 25.72
N MET A 74 17.47 -20.08 26.26
CA MET A 74 17.72 -21.09 27.31
C MET A 74 18.52 -22.28 26.76
N TYR A 75 18.29 -22.66 25.50
CA TYR A 75 19.09 -23.65 24.78
C TYR A 75 20.38 -23.05 24.21
N GLY A 76 20.35 -21.80 23.74
CA GLY A 76 21.53 -21.06 23.29
C GLY A 76 22.61 -20.94 24.39
N ASN A 77 22.21 -20.63 25.62
CA ASN A 77 23.12 -20.57 26.76
C ASN A 77 23.69 -21.94 27.14
N ALA A 78 22.92 -23.03 27.02
CA ALA A 78 23.44 -24.38 27.23
C ALA A 78 24.51 -24.75 26.19
N ILE A 79 24.31 -24.39 24.92
CA ILE A 79 25.34 -24.51 23.88
C ILE A 79 26.56 -23.64 24.22
N HIS A 80 26.36 -22.40 24.68
CA HIS A 80 27.46 -21.50 25.03
C HIS A 80 28.27 -21.93 26.27
N VAL A 81 27.69 -22.76 27.14
CA VAL A 81 28.38 -23.43 28.27
C VAL A 81 29.08 -24.71 27.83
N LEU A 82 28.50 -25.49 26.90
CA LEU A 82 29.12 -26.70 26.34
C LEU A 82 30.26 -26.38 25.34
N LEU A 83 30.18 -25.24 24.65
CA LEU A 83 31.23 -24.68 23.79
C LEU A 83 32.03 -23.57 24.50
N ALA A 84 31.86 -23.41 25.82
CA ALA A 84 32.81 -22.61 26.61
C ALA A 84 34.22 -23.19 26.41
N PRO A 85 35.25 -22.37 26.19
CA PRO A 85 36.52 -22.84 25.65
C PRO A 85 37.21 -23.83 26.61
N VAL A 86 37.15 -25.13 26.28
CA VAL A 86 37.85 -26.24 26.95
C VAL A 86 39.35 -26.15 26.64
N ASN A 87 39.95 -25.11 27.21
CA ASN A 87 41.33 -24.63 27.08
C ASN A 87 42.06 -25.03 25.79
N ILE A 88 41.43 -24.70 24.65
CA ILE A 88 41.91 -25.07 23.31
C ILE A 88 43.37 -24.60 23.13
N ARG A 89 43.70 -23.42 23.65
CA ARG A 89 45.06 -22.85 23.61
C ARG A 89 46.11 -23.67 24.37
N GLU A 90 45.79 -24.26 25.53
CA GLU A 90 46.70 -25.19 26.22
C GLU A 90 46.79 -26.53 25.48
N LYS A 91 45.69 -27.02 24.89
CA LYS A 91 45.73 -28.24 24.08
C LYS A 91 46.56 -28.06 22.82
N ASP A 92 46.45 -26.92 22.14
CA ASP A 92 47.25 -26.57 20.96
C ASP A 92 48.73 -26.40 21.32
N GLN A 93 49.04 -25.77 22.46
CA GLN A 93 50.41 -25.68 22.98
C GLN A 93 51.01 -27.05 23.29
N GLU A 94 50.25 -27.95 23.91
CA GLU A 94 50.72 -29.32 24.18
C GLU A 94 50.82 -30.17 22.91
N ILE A 95 49.90 -30.02 21.94
CA ILE A 95 49.99 -30.65 20.61
C ILE A 95 51.24 -30.17 19.88
N PHE A 96 51.55 -28.87 19.91
CA PHE A 96 52.77 -28.32 19.34
C PHE A 96 54.04 -28.88 20.03
N ARG A 97 54.03 -28.96 21.37
CA ARG A 97 55.12 -29.54 22.17
C ARG A 97 55.35 -31.02 21.88
N LEU A 98 54.27 -31.80 21.74
CA LEU A 98 54.32 -33.23 21.40
C LEU A 98 54.80 -33.46 19.96
N ASN A 99 54.36 -32.64 19.00
CA ASN A 99 54.86 -32.71 17.63
C ASN A 99 56.36 -32.37 17.55
N LEU A 100 56.84 -31.38 18.31
CA LEU A 100 58.27 -31.05 18.39
C LEU A 100 59.09 -32.21 18.98
N LEU A 101 58.59 -32.86 20.04
CA LEU A 101 59.24 -34.05 20.62
C LEU A 101 59.21 -35.27 19.69
N LEU A 102 58.17 -35.43 18.87
CA LEU A 102 58.12 -36.48 17.85
C LEU A 102 59.14 -36.23 16.74
N ALA A 103 59.31 -34.99 16.29
CA ALA A 103 60.35 -34.61 15.34
C ALA A 103 61.76 -34.89 15.91
N GLU A 104 62.08 -34.37 17.10
CA GLU A 104 63.39 -34.59 17.74
C GLU A 104 63.71 -36.08 17.94
N LYS A 105 62.71 -36.89 18.31
CA LYS A 105 62.86 -38.33 18.48
C LYS A 105 63.08 -39.06 17.14
N THR A 106 62.48 -38.57 16.06
CA THR A 106 62.64 -39.12 14.71
C THR A 106 64.03 -38.81 14.16
N ASP A 107 64.53 -37.59 14.36
CA ASP A 107 65.90 -37.22 13.98
C ASP A 107 66.95 -38.02 14.77
N LYS A 108 66.74 -38.22 16.09
CA LYS A 108 67.60 -39.07 16.93
C LYS A 108 67.62 -40.55 16.54
N SER A 109 66.59 -41.08 15.88
CA SER A 109 66.62 -42.46 15.36
C SER A 109 67.41 -42.62 14.06
N ASN A 110 67.74 -41.54 13.37
CA ASN A 110 68.31 -41.60 12.01
C ASN A 110 69.85 -41.64 11.97
N SER A 111 70.53 -41.64 13.13
CA SER A 111 72.01 -41.52 13.22
C SER A 111 72.72 -42.68 13.92
N THR A 112 72.30 -43.93 13.72
CA THR A 112 73.16 -45.11 13.98
C THR A 112 72.82 -46.28 13.05
N THR A 113 73.79 -46.68 12.23
CA THR A 113 73.65 -47.79 11.27
C THR A 113 73.98 -49.14 11.91
N THR A 114 73.10 -50.15 11.76
CA THR A 114 73.41 -51.56 11.36
C THR A 114 72.24 -52.51 11.70
N GLY A 115 71.95 -53.48 10.83
CA GLY A 115 71.01 -54.59 11.11
C GLY A 115 69.85 -54.73 10.11
N SER A 116 69.92 -55.77 9.26
CA SER A 116 68.87 -56.22 8.33
C SER A 116 68.60 -57.71 8.64
N PRO A 117 67.52 -58.39 8.16
CA PRO A 117 66.44 -57.96 7.25
C PRO A 117 65.00 -58.32 7.72
N ASN A 118 63.97 -57.84 7.00
CA ASN A 118 63.09 -58.74 6.20
C ASN A 118 62.00 -58.02 5.36
N ARG A 119 61.93 -58.43 4.08
CA ARG A 119 60.79 -58.43 3.13
C ARG A 119 59.80 -57.25 3.04
N THR A 120 60.06 -56.43 2.02
CA THR A 120 59.12 -55.98 0.96
C THR A 120 58.13 -57.06 0.45
N PRO A 121 57.08 -56.72 -0.34
CA PRO A 121 56.78 -55.42 -1.01
C PRO A 121 55.42 -54.83 -0.56
N GLU A 122 54.62 -53.99 -1.25
CA GLU A 122 54.52 -53.34 -2.60
C GLU A 122 53.63 -52.04 -2.41
N ILE A 123 53.36 -51.07 -3.31
CA ILE A 123 53.65 -50.77 -4.73
C ILE A 123 53.55 -49.23 -5.00
N ILE A 124 53.75 -48.82 -6.27
CA ILE A 124 53.33 -47.58 -7.02
C ILE A 124 52.28 -46.65 -6.33
N PHE A 125 52.51 -45.34 -6.11
CA PHE A 125 52.68 -44.19 -7.06
C PHE A 125 51.41 -43.86 -7.89
N GLU A 126 51.10 -42.65 -8.41
CA GLU A 126 51.87 -41.46 -8.77
C GLU A 126 51.18 -40.13 -8.36
N ASN A 127 51.86 -38.99 -8.58
CA ASN A 127 51.35 -37.61 -8.55
C ASN A 127 51.84 -36.90 -9.82
N PRO A 128 51.07 -35.97 -10.43
CA PRO A 128 51.71 -34.71 -10.84
C PRO A 128 50.85 -33.43 -10.75
N THR A 129 51.56 -32.30 -10.72
CA THR A 129 51.09 -30.90 -10.85
C THR A 129 52.09 -30.22 -11.79
N PRO A 130 51.74 -29.47 -12.88
CA PRO A 130 51.38 -28.04 -12.71
C PRO A 130 50.64 -27.25 -13.85
N ALA A 131 50.08 -26.09 -13.48
CA ALA A 131 50.05 -24.80 -14.23
C ALA A 131 49.13 -24.57 -15.48
N PRO A 132 48.88 -23.28 -15.92
CA PRO A 132 47.69 -22.87 -16.70
C PRO A 132 47.96 -22.11 -18.04
N PRO A 133 46.90 -21.68 -18.78
CA PRO A 133 46.99 -20.41 -19.55
C PRO A 133 45.72 -19.52 -19.68
N ALA A 134 45.82 -18.28 -19.19
CA ALA A 134 45.56 -16.99 -19.87
C ALA A 134 44.40 -16.71 -20.90
N LYS A 135 43.66 -15.61 -20.59
CA LYS A 135 43.16 -14.51 -21.50
C LYS A 135 42.00 -14.76 -22.50
N LYS A 136 40.95 -13.90 -22.41
CA LYS A 136 40.66 -12.81 -23.40
C LYS A 136 39.58 -11.80 -22.93
N THR A 137 39.60 -10.61 -23.52
CA THR A 137 38.66 -9.46 -23.34
C THR A 137 37.49 -9.57 -24.37
N ARG A 138 36.50 -8.66 -24.56
CA ARG A 138 36.51 -7.17 -24.61
C ARG A 138 35.09 -6.58 -24.82
N GLN A 139 34.89 -5.29 -24.48
CA GLN A 139 33.94 -4.30 -25.07
C GLN A 139 32.41 -4.56 -25.01
N SER A 140 31.55 -3.64 -24.52
CA SER A 140 31.11 -2.30 -25.02
C SER A 140 30.02 -2.36 -26.12
N ASN A 141 29.11 -1.39 -26.32
CA ASN A 141 29.14 0.02 -25.90
C ASN A 141 27.73 0.66 -25.81
N SER A 142 27.68 1.92 -25.38
CA SER A 142 26.48 2.76 -25.23
C SER A 142 25.76 3.15 -26.53
N ARG A 143 24.49 3.61 -26.42
CA ARG A 143 23.86 4.51 -27.40
C ARG A 143 22.77 5.40 -26.78
N ALA A 144 22.92 6.71 -26.91
CA ALA A 144 21.90 7.72 -26.61
C ALA A 144 21.60 8.58 -27.86
N LYS A 145 20.36 9.07 -27.99
CA LYS A 145 19.85 10.13 -28.90
C LYS A 145 18.31 10.15 -28.83
N ARG A 146 17.57 11.23 -29.09
CA ARG A 146 17.75 12.71 -28.90
C ARG A 146 16.36 13.32 -29.18
N ALA A 147 15.99 14.41 -28.49
CA ALA A 147 14.69 15.07 -28.63
C ALA A 147 14.44 15.75 -30.01
N ARG A 148 13.18 16.14 -30.24
CA ARG A 148 12.75 17.24 -31.10
C ARG A 148 11.66 18.07 -30.40
N VAL A 149 11.52 19.32 -30.83
CA VAL A 149 10.55 20.33 -30.36
C VAL A 149 9.79 20.86 -31.57
N SER A 150 8.55 21.31 -31.36
CA SER A 150 7.86 22.31 -32.18
C SER A 150 7.17 23.31 -31.24
N GLU A 151 7.06 24.57 -31.66
CA GLU A 151 6.73 25.74 -30.82
C GLU A 151 6.06 26.81 -31.68
N GLU A 152 4.88 27.32 -31.30
CA GLU A 152 4.12 28.46 -31.86
C GLU A 152 2.82 28.60 -31.05
N ALA A 153 2.25 29.77 -30.72
CA ALA A 153 2.73 31.16 -30.69
C ALA A 153 1.85 31.98 -29.70
N ILE A 154 2.24 33.24 -29.39
CA ILE A 154 1.59 34.12 -28.39
C ILE A 154 0.98 35.37 -29.06
N VAL A 155 -0.19 35.87 -28.61
CA VAL A 155 -0.51 37.32 -28.38
C VAL A 155 -1.98 37.52 -27.90
N PRO A 156 -2.31 38.50 -27.01
CA PRO A 156 -3.64 38.68 -26.39
C PRO A 156 -4.34 40.01 -26.76
N ASN A 157 -5.54 40.30 -26.18
CA ASN A 157 -5.90 41.62 -25.59
C ASN A 157 -7.35 41.72 -25.03
N SER A 158 -7.55 42.58 -24.00
CA SER A 158 -8.77 43.33 -23.57
C SER A 158 -10.10 42.57 -23.27
N SER A 159 -10.95 42.96 -22.31
CA SER A 159 -10.96 44.10 -21.36
C SER A 159 -11.93 43.86 -20.17
N SER A 160 -11.79 44.63 -19.08
CA SER A 160 -12.77 44.86 -17.99
C SER A 160 -13.54 46.19 -18.23
N PRO A 161 -14.45 46.72 -17.37
CA PRO A 161 -14.85 46.31 -16.00
C PRO A 161 -16.39 46.30 -15.72
N GLU A 162 -16.76 46.23 -14.43
CA GLU A 162 -18.06 46.63 -13.81
C GLU A 162 -19.32 45.77 -14.16
N GLU A 163 -20.29 45.51 -13.26
CA GLU A 163 -20.41 45.77 -11.81
C GLU A 163 -21.28 44.67 -11.11
N GLU A 164 -22.03 45.01 -10.05
CA GLU A 164 -22.93 44.15 -9.24
C GLU A 164 -24.00 43.37 -10.07
N ALA A 165 -24.65 42.29 -9.61
CA ALA A 165 -24.97 41.93 -8.21
C ALA A 165 -25.05 40.40 -7.95
N ARG A 166 -25.53 40.03 -6.75
CA ARG A 166 -25.61 38.66 -6.24
C ARG A 166 -26.92 37.98 -6.65
N GLU A 167 -26.86 36.78 -7.23
CA GLU A 167 -27.96 35.82 -7.10
C GLU A 167 -27.44 34.36 -7.18
N LEU A 168 -28.13 33.43 -6.50
CA LEU A 168 -27.71 32.04 -6.32
C LEU A 168 -28.44 31.10 -7.30
N GLU A 169 -28.13 31.20 -8.60
CA GLU A 169 -28.68 30.27 -9.60
C GLU A 169 -27.89 28.95 -9.65
N CYS A 170 -28.46 27.91 -9.06
CA CYS A 170 -27.91 26.55 -9.05
C CYS A 170 -28.35 25.76 -10.30
N THR A 171 -27.83 26.12 -11.49
CA THR A 171 -28.27 25.50 -12.76
C THR A 171 -27.12 24.95 -13.62
N GLN A 172 -26.97 23.63 -13.53
CA GLN A 172 -26.55 22.69 -14.59
C GLN A 172 -25.95 23.28 -15.90
N SER A 173 -24.65 23.05 -16.13
CA SER A 173 -24.02 23.17 -17.45
C SER A 173 -23.30 21.87 -17.84
N HIS A 174 -23.93 21.06 -18.68
CA HIS A 174 -23.32 19.88 -19.30
C HIS A 174 -22.44 20.28 -20.49
N THR A 175 -21.11 20.31 -20.31
CA THR A 175 -20.18 20.33 -21.46
C THR A 175 -18.91 19.51 -21.22
N PHE A 176 -19.03 18.19 -21.30
CA PHE A 176 -17.91 17.34 -21.72
C PHE A 176 -18.35 16.43 -22.86
N THR A 177 -18.09 16.89 -24.08
CA THR A 177 -18.20 16.13 -25.32
C THR A 177 -17.10 15.08 -25.41
N THR A 178 -17.32 13.94 -24.75
CA THR A 178 -16.55 12.71 -25.02
C THR A 178 -17.39 11.79 -25.89
N GLY A 179 -17.06 11.77 -27.19
CA GLY A 179 -17.65 10.81 -28.14
C GLY A 179 -17.08 9.40 -27.96
N ILE A 180 -17.65 8.46 -28.73
CA ILE A 180 -17.37 7.01 -28.69
C ILE A 180 -17.95 6.34 -27.43
N GLY A 181 -19.08 5.64 -27.61
CA GLY A 181 -19.81 4.99 -26.54
C GLY A 181 -19.10 3.73 -26.01
N GLY A 182 -18.44 3.86 -24.86
CA GLY A 182 -18.26 2.77 -23.91
C GLY A 182 -19.39 2.78 -22.88
N ASN A 183 -19.94 1.62 -22.55
CA ASN A 183 -20.90 1.48 -21.45
C ASN A 183 -20.15 1.75 -20.12
N GLU A 184 -20.33 2.94 -19.50
CA GLU A 184 -19.76 3.22 -18.17
C GLU A 184 -20.31 2.17 -17.18
N SER A 185 -19.45 1.28 -16.69
CA SER A 185 -19.89 0.23 -15.77
C SER A 185 -20.48 0.84 -14.51
N SER A 186 -21.55 0.25 -13.98
CA SER A 186 -22.23 0.76 -12.77
C SER A 186 -21.25 1.02 -11.61
N SER A 187 -20.22 0.18 -11.48
CA SER A 187 -19.08 0.36 -10.55
C SER A 187 -18.33 1.69 -10.71
N ALA A 188 -18.06 2.14 -11.93
CA ALA A 188 -17.37 3.41 -12.20
C ALA A 188 -18.25 4.62 -11.86
N HIS A 189 -19.56 4.51 -12.10
CA HIS A 189 -20.52 5.53 -11.69
C HIS A 189 -20.63 5.62 -10.16
N MET A 190 -20.75 4.48 -9.46
CA MET A 190 -20.76 4.42 -8.00
C MET A 190 -19.47 4.95 -7.38
N PHE A 191 -18.30 4.64 -7.96
CA PHE A 191 -17.02 5.19 -7.52
C PHE A 191 -16.93 6.71 -7.70
N ARG A 192 -17.43 7.24 -8.83
CA ARG A 192 -17.54 8.69 -9.06
C ARG A 192 -18.40 9.37 -7.97
N MET A 193 -19.59 8.82 -7.69
CA MET A 193 -20.47 9.31 -6.62
C MET A 193 -19.81 9.27 -5.23
N LEU A 194 -19.00 8.23 -4.93
CA LEU A 194 -18.28 8.13 -3.66
C LEU A 194 -17.16 9.17 -3.52
N LEU A 195 -16.41 9.46 -4.60
CA LEU A 195 -15.42 10.54 -4.59
C LEU A 195 -16.06 11.92 -4.44
N GLU A 196 -17.21 12.14 -5.06
CA GLU A 196 -17.96 13.41 -5.00
C GLU A 196 -18.58 13.62 -3.60
N LEU A 197 -19.11 12.56 -2.98
CA LEU A 197 -19.57 12.57 -1.59
C LEU A 197 -18.41 12.80 -0.62
N LEU A 198 -17.30 12.05 -0.73
CA LEU A 198 -16.10 12.25 0.09
C LEU A 198 -15.54 13.67 -0.06
N GLY A 199 -15.58 14.21 -1.28
CA GLY A 199 -15.23 15.59 -1.57
C GLY A 199 -16.09 16.58 -0.77
N SER A 200 -17.41 16.45 -0.81
CA SER A 200 -18.30 17.33 -0.03
C SER A 200 -18.07 17.24 1.49
N LEU A 201 -17.75 16.06 2.03
CA LEU A 201 -17.45 15.85 3.46
C LEU A 201 -16.14 16.52 3.93
N VAL A 202 -15.13 16.61 3.06
CA VAL A 202 -13.83 17.25 3.36
C VAL A 202 -13.76 18.68 2.79
N CYS A 203 -14.85 19.17 2.18
CA CYS A 203 -14.93 20.41 1.39
C CYS A 203 -13.92 20.48 0.22
N MET A 204 -13.45 19.32 -0.26
CA MET A 204 -12.44 19.16 -1.30
C MET A 204 -13.06 18.74 -2.63
N LYS A 205 -12.51 19.19 -3.75
CA LYS A 205 -12.78 18.59 -5.06
C LYS A 205 -11.76 17.48 -5.30
N ILE A 206 -12.25 16.25 -5.48
CA ILE A 206 -11.45 15.03 -5.65
C ILE A 206 -11.67 14.49 -7.07
N SER A 207 -10.58 14.17 -7.78
CA SER A 207 -10.61 13.66 -9.15
C SER A 207 -9.60 12.54 -9.38
N LEU A 208 -10.05 11.42 -9.94
CA LEU A 208 -9.20 10.29 -10.31
C LEU A 208 -8.32 10.63 -11.52
N ASN A 209 -7.02 10.44 -11.41
CA ASN A 209 -6.09 10.57 -12.53
C ASN A 209 -6.14 9.29 -13.38
N LYS A 210 -6.26 9.44 -14.71
CA LYS A 210 -6.36 8.32 -15.66
C LYS A 210 -5.11 8.14 -16.54
N GLU A 211 -4.14 9.04 -16.41
CA GLU A 211 -2.97 9.14 -17.31
C GLU A 211 -1.72 8.45 -16.75
N THR A 212 -1.78 8.01 -15.49
CA THR A 212 -0.67 7.42 -14.74
C THR A 212 -0.87 5.90 -14.64
N GLU A 213 0.19 5.12 -14.77
CA GLU A 213 0.15 3.66 -14.57
C GLU A 213 -0.15 3.29 -13.10
N GLU A 214 0.16 4.20 -12.16
CA GLU A 214 -0.11 4.08 -10.74
C GLU A 214 -1.45 4.72 -10.35
N PHE A 215 -2.27 4.01 -9.55
CA PHE A 215 -3.54 4.51 -9.05
C PHE A 215 -3.34 5.80 -8.24
N SER A 216 -3.82 6.92 -8.77
CA SER A 216 -3.56 8.25 -8.22
C SER A 216 -4.76 9.18 -8.32
N VAL A 217 -4.88 10.07 -7.34
CA VAL A 217 -6.04 10.94 -7.13
C VAL A 217 -5.54 12.35 -6.87
N SER A 218 -5.97 13.29 -7.70
CA SER A 218 -5.75 14.72 -7.46
C SER A 218 -6.85 15.28 -6.55
N VAL A 219 -6.46 16.12 -5.60
CA VAL A 219 -7.32 16.73 -4.58
C VAL A 219 -7.07 18.25 -4.58
N SER A 220 -8.13 19.05 -4.50
CA SER A 220 -8.03 20.52 -4.54
C SER A 220 -9.10 21.21 -3.69
N HIS A 221 -8.73 22.30 -3.01
CA HIS A 221 -9.64 23.17 -2.27
C HIS A 221 -9.79 24.51 -3.01
N GLU A 222 -10.93 24.68 -3.67
CA GLU A 222 -11.19 25.80 -4.59
C GLU A 222 -11.05 27.18 -3.94
N ALA A 223 -11.49 27.34 -2.68
CA ALA A 223 -11.45 28.64 -2.00
C ALA A 223 -10.07 29.02 -1.42
N SER A 224 -9.07 28.14 -1.45
CA SER A 224 -7.67 28.48 -1.09
C SER A 224 -6.67 28.32 -2.24
N GLY A 225 -7.01 27.56 -3.29
CA GLY A 225 -6.06 27.18 -4.34
C GLY A 225 -5.03 26.15 -3.88
N TYR A 226 -5.23 25.53 -2.71
CA TYR A 226 -4.44 24.39 -2.24
C TYR A 226 -4.78 23.15 -3.07
N SER A 227 -3.78 22.46 -3.60
CA SER A 227 -3.96 21.21 -4.33
C SER A 227 -2.78 20.26 -4.17
N PHE A 228 -3.06 18.97 -4.23
CA PHE A 228 -2.10 17.90 -4.04
C PHE A 228 -2.56 16.61 -4.72
N THR A 229 -1.63 15.68 -4.91
CA THR A 229 -1.89 14.34 -5.44
C THR A 229 -1.59 13.30 -4.36
N LEU A 230 -2.44 12.29 -4.28
CA LEU A 230 -2.20 11.04 -3.54
C LEU A 230 -2.01 9.91 -4.55
N THR A 231 -0.84 9.27 -4.56
CA THR A 231 -0.55 8.09 -5.39
C THR A 231 -0.39 6.85 -4.51
N TRP A 232 -1.00 5.74 -4.89
CA TRP A 232 -0.91 4.48 -4.13
C TRP A 232 0.36 3.71 -4.48
N LEU A 233 1.24 3.50 -3.49
CA LEU A 233 2.46 2.71 -3.62
C LEU A 233 2.19 1.27 -3.17
N GLU A 234 1.70 0.44 -4.08
CA GLU A 234 1.31 -0.95 -3.80
C GLU A 234 2.43 -1.78 -3.14
N GLN A 235 3.68 -1.57 -3.55
CA GLN A 235 4.88 -2.24 -2.98
C GLN A 235 5.13 -1.91 -1.49
N HIS A 236 4.52 -0.86 -0.97
CA HIS A 236 4.69 -0.40 0.42
C HIS A 236 3.36 -0.37 1.21
N ASN A 237 2.21 -0.51 0.54
CA ASN A 237 0.89 -0.33 1.15
C ASN A 237 0.72 1.07 1.80
N GLU A 238 1.30 2.09 1.15
CA GLU A 238 1.37 3.48 1.58
C GLU A 238 0.85 4.42 0.49
N TRP A 239 0.29 5.56 0.90
CA TRP A 239 0.01 6.69 0.02
C TRP A 239 1.22 7.62 -0.08
N LEU A 240 1.58 8.04 -1.28
CA LEU A 240 2.53 9.12 -1.53
C LEU A 240 1.76 10.42 -1.75
N TYR A 241 1.82 11.32 -0.77
CA TYR A 241 1.39 12.70 -0.88
C TYR A 241 2.44 13.53 -1.63
N LYS A 242 1.99 14.33 -2.60
CA LYS A 242 2.77 15.37 -3.27
C LYS A 242 1.96 16.65 -3.37
N VAL A 243 2.47 17.76 -2.87
CA VAL A 243 1.86 19.08 -3.07
C VAL A 243 1.93 19.48 -4.56
N SER A 244 0.87 20.10 -5.07
CA SER A 244 0.81 20.68 -6.42
C SER A 244 0.71 22.20 -6.36
N SER A 245 0.04 22.74 -5.33
CA SER A 245 -0.01 24.17 -5.00
C SER A 245 -0.34 24.34 -3.52
N LEU A 246 0.32 25.25 -2.81
CA LEU A 246 -0.13 25.70 -1.48
C LEU A 246 -1.23 26.78 -1.57
N GLY A 247 -1.39 27.42 -2.72
CA GLY A 247 -2.34 28.51 -2.91
C GLY A 247 -2.12 29.65 -1.92
N ASN A 248 -3.19 30.18 -1.34
CA ASN A 248 -3.09 31.21 -0.30
C ASN A 248 -2.66 30.68 1.09
N LEU A 249 -2.49 29.35 1.25
CA LEU A 249 -2.09 28.76 2.53
C LEU A 249 -0.59 28.87 2.84
N GLU A 250 0.27 29.32 1.91
CA GLU A 250 1.74 29.38 2.08
C GLU A 250 2.24 29.98 3.42
N LYS A 251 1.46 30.88 4.04
CA LYS A 251 1.80 31.59 5.28
C LYS A 251 1.26 30.93 6.56
N ILE A 252 0.42 29.90 6.43
CA ILE A 252 -0.26 29.19 7.53
C ILE A 252 -0.19 27.66 7.41
N ALA A 253 0.26 27.14 6.27
CA ALA A 253 0.55 25.73 6.06
C ALA A 253 1.73 25.29 6.93
N TRP A 254 1.65 24.07 7.45
CA TRP A 254 2.76 23.45 8.16
C TRP A 254 3.88 23.06 7.20
N ASP A 255 5.14 23.04 7.67
CA ASP A 255 6.31 22.68 6.85
C ASP A 255 6.15 21.35 6.11
N TRP A 256 5.45 20.39 6.71
CA TRP A 256 5.17 19.08 6.14
C TRP A 256 4.24 19.15 4.91
N MET A 257 3.35 20.14 4.82
CA MET A 257 2.43 20.29 3.67
C MET A 257 3.16 20.63 2.38
N ASN A 258 4.43 21.08 2.46
CA ASN A 258 5.29 21.40 1.33
C ASN A 258 6.32 20.31 1.01
N GLN A 259 6.12 19.08 1.50
CA GLN A 259 7.07 17.96 1.38
C GLN A 259 6.39 16.71 0.79
N ASP A 260 7.13 15.91 0.02
CA ASP A 260 6.69 14.58 -0.42
C ASP A 260 6.62 13.65 0.81
N ILE A 261 5.43 13.15 1.15
CA ILE A 261 5.19 12.37 2.37
C ILE A 261 4.67 10.97 2.03
N ARG A 262 5.23 9.96 2.69
CA ARG A 262 4.66 8.61 2.73
C ARG A 262 3.72 8.49 3.91
N LEU A 263 2.50 8.05 3.63
CA LEU A 263 1.37 8.04 4.54
C LEU A 263 0.78 6.63 4.58
N PRO A 264 1.11 5.82 5.61
CA PRO A 264 0.45 4.54 5.85
C PRO A 264 -1.06 4.73 5.99
N MET A 265 -1.85 3.77 5.49
CA MET A 265 -3.32 3.89 5.43
C MET A 265 -3.98 4.22 6.79
N PHE A 266 -3.40 3.75 7.91
CA PHE A 266 -3.90 4.02 9.26
C PHE A 266 -3.72 5.49 9.71
N MET A 267 -2.86 6.27 9.07
CA MET A 267 -2.67 7.70 9.35
C MET A 267 -3.58 8.60 8.48
N CYS A 268 -4.32 8.03 7.53
CA CYS A 268 -5.10 8.79 6.54
C CYS A 268 -6.15 9.73 7.17
N SER A 269 -6.83 9.28 8.23
CA SER A 269 -7.77 10.11 9.01
C SER A 269 -7.09 11.31 9.67
N MET A 270 -5.95 11.09 10.34
CA MET A 270 -5.15 12.13 10.97
C MET A 270 -4.63 13.15 9.95
N PHE A 271 -4.18 12.69 8.78
CA PHE A 271 -3.72 13.54 7.69
C PHE A 271 -4.83 14.48 7.19
N PHE A 272 -6.01 13.97 6.85
CA PHE A 272 -7.13 14.80 6.40
C PHE A 272 -7.66 15.73 7.51
N GLN A 273 -7.64 15.29 8.78
CA GLN A 273 -7.95 16.16 9.91
C GLN A 273 -6.97 17.35 9.99
N ARG A 274 -5.65 17.10 9.91
CA ARG A 274 -4.63 18.17 9.95
C ARG A 274 -4.73 19.14 8.78
N ILE A 275 -5.19 18.70 7.61
CA ILE A 275 -5.51 19.58 6.49
C ILE A 275 -6.76 20.43 6.80
N SER A 276 -7.81 19.83 7.37
CA SER A 276 -9.03 20.53 7.80
C SER A 276 -8.80 21.52 8.96
N ASP A 277 -7.72 21.36 9.74
CA ASP A 277 -7.31 22.33 10.76
C ASP A 277 -6.69 23.61 10.17
N VAL A 278 -6.10 23.54 8.97
CA VAL A 278 -5.44 24.67 8.27
C VAL A 278 -6.39 25.35 7.27
N ILE A 279 -7.25 24.58 6.61
CA ILE A 279 -8.18 25.10 5.60
C ILE A 279 -9.31 25.90 6.26
N PRO A 280 -9.61 27.12 5.78
CA PRO A 280 -10.76 27.89 6.25
C PRO A 280 -12.07 27.14 6.00
N LYS A 281 -12.76 26.76 7.08
CA LYS A 281 -14.12 26.24 7.06
C LYS A 281 -15.07 27.39 6.71
N ARG A 282 -15.79 27.27 5.60
CA ARG A 282 -16.86 28.19 5.18
C ARG A 282 -18.14 27.98 5.98
#